data_AF-A0A2T4D9I5-F1
#
_entry.id   AF-A0A2T4D9I5-F1
#
_cell.length_a   1.000
_cell.length_b   1.000
_cell.length_c   1.000
_cell.angle_alpha   90.00
_cell.angle_beta   90.00
_cell.angle_gamma   90.00
#
_symmetry.space_group_name_H-M   'P 1'
#
loop_
_entity.id
_entity.type
_entity.pdbx_description
1 polymer ?
#
loop_
_entity_poly.entity_id
_entity_poly.type
_entity_poly.pdbx_seq_one_letter_code
_entity_poly.pdbx_strand_id
1 'polypeptide(L)'
;MAESVFGVFFGDEWQEAGVFASWLVLGLVVQMAYSPLSMVLVITEYQFANLLVHSFILFLKVSAMYFSYALGSHMIAVQLLSLSLVLGYGAGIFVILFRARDVSGVVHAKA
;
A
#
# COMPACT_ATOMS: atom_id res chain seq x y z
N MET A 1 -1.60 21.24 6.38
CA MET A 1 -2.64 21.71 5.44
C MET A 1 -3.89 20.82 5.47
N ALA A 2 -3.78 19.48 5.55
CA ALA A 2 -4.96 18.62 5.69
C ALA A 2 -5.75 18.87 6.99
N GLU A 3 -5.06 19.05 8.12
CA GLU A 3 -5.65 19.39 9.43
C GLU A 3 -6.57 20.62 9.37
N SER A 4 -6.07 21.73 8.82
CA SER A 4 -6.84 22.97 8.68
C SER A 4 -8.03 22.84 7.74
N VAL A 5 -7.89 22.04 6.67
CA VAL A 5 -9.01 21.78 5.75
C VAL A 5 -10.10 20.97 6.46
N PHE A 6 -9.73 19.93 7.20
CA PHE A 6 -10.70 19.12 7.95
C PHE A 6 -11.38 19.93 9.06
N GLY A 7 -10.64 20.78 9.78
CA GLY A 7 -11.21 21.69 10.78
C GLY A 7 -12.26 22.64 10.19
N VAL A 8 -12.01 23.19 9.01
CA VAL A 8 -12.93 24.13 8.34
C VAL A 8 -14.23 23.43 7.88
N PHE A 9 -14.15 22.22 7.34
CA PHE A 9 -15.31 21.54 6.77
C PHE A 9 -16.11 20.70 7.77
N PHE A 10 -15.44 20.14 8.79
CA PHE A 10 -16.05 19.19 9.73
C PHE A 10 -16.05 19.67 11.18
N GLY A 11 -15.40 20.80 11.48
CA GLY A 11 -15.28 21.37 12.83
C GLY A 11 -13.92 21.06 13.49
N ASP A 12 -13.54 21.83 14.49
CA ASP A 12 -12.19 21.79 15.09
C ASP A 12 -11.84 20.43 15.72
N GLU A 13 -12.82 19.64 16.15
CA GLU A 13 -12.59 18.28 16.66
C GLU A 13 -12.05 17.32 15.58
N TRP A 14 -12.23 17.65 14.30
CA TRP A 14 -11.78 16.82 13.17
C TRP A 14 -10.38 17.15 12.67
N GLN A 15 -9.67 18.10 13.29
CA GLN A 15 -8.30 18.42 12.91
C GLN A 15 -7.39 17.19 13.02
N GLU A 16 -7.57 16.34 14.04
CA GLU A 16 -6.80 15.09 14.24
C GLU A 16 -7.03 14.09 13.09
N ALA A 17 -8.25 14.00 12.56
CA ALA A 17 -8.54 13.18 11.39
C ALA A 17 -7.77 13.65 10.14
N GLY A 18 -7.54 14.96 10.00
CA GLY A 18 -6.68 15.52 8.96
C GLY A 18 -5.22 15.07 9.09
N VAL A 19 -4.70 14.93 10.32
CA VAL A 19 -3.37 14.36 10.58
C VAL A 19 -3.32 12.90 10.11
N PHE A 20 -4.31 12.09 10.51
CA PHE A 20 -4.38 10.68 10.12
C PHE A 20 -4.49 10.51 8.60
N ALA A 21 -5.32 11.31 7.94
CA ALA A 21 -5.48 11.31 6.50
C ALA A 21 -4.15 11.62 5.79
N SER A 22 -3.37 12.58 6.31
CA SER A 22 -2.07 12.94 5.72
C SER A 22 -1.07 11.78 5.72
N TRP A 23 -1.09 10.93 6.76
CA TRP A 23 -0.27 9.73 6.81
C TRP A 23 -0.81 8.64 5.89
N LEU A 24 -2.12 8.38 5.93
CA LEU A 24 -2.74 7.32 5.13
C LEU A 24 -2.63 7.55 3.63
N VAL A 25 -2.65 8.81 3.18
CA VAL A 25 -2.60 9.13 1.74
C VAL A 25 -1.32 8.59 1.08
N LEU A 26 -0.20 8.55 1.82
CA LEU A 26 1.07 8.03 1.31
C LEU A 26 0.94 6.56 0.89
N GLY A 27 0.35 5.73 1.74
CA GLY A 27 0.06 4.33 1.44
C GLY A 27 -1.01 4.15 0.38
N LEU A 28 -2.07 4.95 0.42
CA LEU A 28 -3.18 4.86 -0.53
C LEU A 28 -2.75 5.19 -1.96
N VAL A 29 -1.86 6.16 -2.17
CA VAL A 29 -1.34 6.49 -3.51
C VAL A 29 -0.60 5.29 -4.11
N VAL A 30 0.22 4.59 -3.32
CA VAL A 30 0.92 3.39 -3.80
C VAL A 30 -0.05 2.25 -4.07
N GLN A 31 -1.06 2.07 -3.22
CA GLN A 31 -2.14 1.09 -3.45
C GLN A 31 -2.91 1.38 -4.75
N MET A 32 -3.22 2.65 -5.01
CA MET A 32 -3.89 3.07 -6.24
C MET A 32 -3.03 2.76 -7.47
N ALA A 33 -1.71 2.96 -7.41
CA ALA A 33 -0.79 2.58 -8.48
C ALA A 33 -0.70 1.06 -8.68
N TYR A 34 -0.72 0.28 -7.60
CA TYR A 34 -0.69 -1.20 -7.67
C TYR A 34 -1.95 -1.78 -8.32
N SER A 35 -3.12 -1.19 -8.07
CA SER A 35 -4.41 -1.72 -8.52
C SER A 35 -4.47 -2.07 -10.02
N PRO A 36 -4.21 -1.14 -10.97
CA PRO A 36 -4.21 -1.47 -12.40
C PRO A 36 -3.06 -2.41 -12.80
N LEU A 37 -1.90 -2.31 -12.13
CA LEU A 37 -0.73 -3.15 -12.42
C LEU A 37 -0.96 -4.61 -12.04
N SER A 38 -1.78 -4.88 -11.03
CA SER A 38 -2.10 -6.25 -10.60
C SER A 38 -2.73 -7.11 -11.72
N MET A 39 -3.39 -6.49 -12.70
CA MET A 39 -3.90 -7.20 -13.89
C MET A 39 -2.79 -7.88 -14.70
N VAL A 40 -1.56 -7.35 -14.68
CA VAL A 40 -0.41 -7.99 -15.35
C VAL A 40 -0.18 -9.40 -14.82
N LEU A 41 -0.34 -9.62 -13.51
CA LEU A 41 -0.18 -10.95 -12.91
C LEU A 41 -1.32 -11.89 -13.33
N VAL A 42 -2.53 -11.36 -13.52
CA VAL A 42 -3.68 -12.16 -13.98
C VAL A 42 -3.49 -12.61 -15.42
N ILE A 43 -3.14 -11.69 -16.33
CA ILE A 43 -2.95 -12.00 -17.76
C ILE A 43 -1.71 -12.86 -18.04
N THR A 44 -0.70 -12.84 -17.15
CA THR A 44 0.50 -13.68 -17.25
C THR A 44 0.40 -14.99 -16.47
N GLU A 45 -0.82 -15.34 -16.03
CA GLU A 45 -1.14 -16.54 -15.22
C GLU A 45 -0.32 -16.67 -13.92
N TYR A 46 0.19 -15.55 -13.39
CA TYR A 46 1.07 -15.48 -12.23
C TYR A 46 0.32 -15.07 -10.94
N GLN A 47 -0.88 -15.60 -10.78
CA GLN A 47 -1.81 -15.26 -9.68
C GLN A 47 -1.26 -15.62 -8.29
N PHE A 48 -0.39 -16.65 -8.22
CA PHE A 48 0.28 -17.03 -6.98
C PHE A 48 1.13 -15.90 -6.39
N ALA A 49 1.80 -15.10 -7.24
CA ALA A 49 2.54 -13.94 -6.76
C ALA A 49 1.62 -12.86 -6.17
N ASN A 50 0.44 -12.65 -6.75
CA ASN A 50 -0.55 -11.74 -6.20
C ASN A 50 -1.01 -12.18 -4.81
N LEU A 51 -1.18 -13.50 -4.61
CA LEU A 51 -1.49 -14.07 -3.29
C LEU A 51 -0.36 -13.80 -2.28
N LEU A 52 0.89 -14.08 -2.65
CA LEU A 52 2.05 -13.83 -1.78
C LEU A 52 2.16 -12.36 -1.37
N VAL A 53 1.96 -11.43 -2.31
CA VAL A 53 1.97 -9.98 -2.02
C VAL A 53 0.89 -9.62 -1.00
N HIS A 54 -0.33 -10.13 -1.15
CA HIS A 54 -1.42 -9.84 -0.22
C HIS A 54 -1.23 -10.51 1.14
N SER A 55 -0.69 -11.73 1.19
CA SER A 55 -0.30 -12.39 2.44
C SER A 55 0.78 -11.61 3.17
N PHE A 56 1.76 -11.08 2.44
CA PHE A 56 2.80 -10.21 3.01
C PHE A 56 2.23 -8.89 3.54
N ILE A 57 1.37 -8.20 2.78
CA ILE A 57 0.66 -7.00 3.25
C ILE A 57 -0.14 -7.28 4.51
N LEU A 58 -0.87 -8.42 4.55
CA LEU A 58 -1.65 -8.81 5.71
C LEU A 58 -0.75 -9.01 6.93
N PHE A 59 0.36 -9.72 6.77
CA PHE A 59 1.36 -9.89 7.83
C PHE A 59 1.88 -8.54 8.34
N LEU A 60 2.28 -7.63 7.44
CA LEU A 60 2.73 -6.29 7.81
C LEU A 60 1.65 -5.50 8.58
N LYS A 61 0.38 -5.58 8.19
CA LYS A 61 -0.73 -4.92 8.90
C LYS A 61 -0.94 -5.49 10.31
N VAL A 62 -0.88 -6.81 10.45
CA VAL A 62 -1.00 -7.46 11.76
C VAL A 62 0.17 -7.07 12.66
N SER A 63 1.40 -7.08 12.15
CA SER A 63 2.58 -6.62 12.88
C SER A 63 2.47 -5.15 13.27
N ALA A 64 2.07 -4.28 12.35
CA ALA A 64 1.84 -2.86 12.61
C ALA A 64 0.86 -2.65 13.76
N MET A 65 -0.28 -3.35 13.74
CA MET A 65 -1.29 -3.26 14.78
C MET A 65 -0.76 -3.74 16.14
N TYR A 66 -0.06 -4.89 16.15
CA TYR A 66 0.54 -5.44 17.37
C TYR A 66 1.56 -4.47 18.00
N PHE A 67 2.47 -3.90 17.19
CA PHE A 67 3.45 -2.93 17.68
C PHE A 67 2.80 -1.64 18.18
N SER A 68 1.78 -1.12 17.48
CA SER A 68 1.06 0.06 17.93
C SER A 68 0.29 -0.16 19.23
N TYR A 69 -0.26 -1.36 19.43
CA TYR A 69 -0.91 -1.75 20.68
C TYR A 69 0.09 -1.77 21.83
N ALA A 70 1.27 -2.37 21.62
CA ALA A 70 2.33 -2.40 22.63
C ALA A 70 2.85 -1.00 23.01
N LEU A 71 2.82 -0.05 22.08
CA LEU A 71 3.27 1.34 22.29
C LEU A 71 2.15 2.28 22.79
N GLY A 72 0.88 1.83 22.80
CA GLY A 72 -0.25 2.60 23.32
C GLY A 72 -0.59 3.88 22.55
N SER A 73 -0.19 3.99 21.28
CA SER A 73 -0.38 5.21 20.48
C SER A 73 -1.16 4.95 19.18
N HIS A 74 -2.33 5.59 19.06
CA HIS A 74 -3.17 5.55 17.87
C HIS A 74 -2.47 6.16 16.65
N MET A 75 -1.67 7.21 16.84
CA MET A 75 -0.91 7.84 15.74
C MET A 75 0.12 6.87 15.15
N ILE A 76 0.83 6.13 15.99
CA ILE A 76 1.80 5.11 15.54
C ILE A 76 1.08 4.01 14.77
N ALA A 77 -0.13 3.63 15.18
CA ALA A 77 -0.95 2.68 14.42
C ALA A 77 -1.16 3.17 12.99
N VAL A 78 -1.62 4.40 12.80
CA VAL A 78 -1.88 4.98 11.47
C VAL A 78 -0.60 5.06 10.63
N GLN A 79 0.51 5.50 11.23
CA GLN A 79 1.81 5.59 10.56
C GLN A 79 2.31 4.23 10.09
N LEU A 80 2.31 3.22 10.96
CA LEU A 80 2.75 1.87 10.63
C LEU A 80 1.82 1.22 9.61
N LEU A 81 0.52 1.45 9.69
CA LEU A 81 -0.45 0.93 8.73
C LEU A 81 -0.22 1.54 7.33
N SER A 82 0.02 2.85 7.25
CA SER A 82 0.41 3.51 6.00
C SER A 82 1.73 2.98 5.45
N LEU A 83 2.73 2.81 6.30
CA LEU A 83 4.02 2.23 5.91
C LEU A 83 3.86 0.79 5.38
N SER A 84 3.00 -0.02 5.99
CA SER A 84 2.67 -1.37 5.50
C SER A 84 2.05 -1.36 4.11
N LEU A 85 1.22 -0.36 3.80
CA LEU A 85 0.68 -0.17 2.44
C LEU A 85 1.79 0.21 1.46
N VAL A 86 2.64 1.19 1.81
CA VAL A 86 3.77 1.63 0.96
C VAL A 86 4.72 0.47 0.68
N LEU A 87 5.19 -0.23 1.71
CA LEU A 87 6.14 -1.33 1.58
C LEU A 87 5.53 -2.52 0.86
N GLY A 88 4.32 -2.93 1.25
CA GLY A 88 3.69 -4.11 0.68
C GLY A 88 3.27 -3.92 -0.78
N TYR A 89 2.59 -2.82 -1.11
CA TYR A 89 2.24 -2.54 -2.50
C TYR A 89 3.44 -2.10 -3.33
N GLY A 90 4.42 -1.41 -2.76
CA GLY A 90 5.68 -1.10 -3.44
C GLY A 90 6.46 -2.35 -3.83
N ALA A 91 6.58 -3.32 -2.92
CA ALA A 91 7.14 -4.64 -3.24
C ALA A 91 6.31 -5.37 -4.30
N GLY A 92 4.98 -5.28 -4.24
CA GLY A 92 4.08 -5.83 -5.25
C GLY A 92 4.30 -5.22 -6.65
N ILE A 93 4.42 -3.89 -6.75
CA ILE A 93 4.75 -3.19 -8.01
C ILE A 93 6.09 -3.67 -8.54
N PHE A 94 7.10 -3.80 -7.66
CA PHE A 94 8.41 -4.33 -8.05
C PHE A 94 8.29 -5.74 -8.64
N VAL A 95 7.59 -6.67 -7.98
CA VAL A 95 7.34 -8.03 -8.50
C VAL A 95 6.67 -8.00 -9.88
N ILE A 96 5.69 -7.12 -10.07
CA ILE A 96 4.99 -6.95 -11.34
C ILE A 96 5.94 -6.47 -12.44
N LEU A 97 6.77 -5.46 -12.17
CA LEU A 97 7.72 -4.91 -13.13
C LEU A 97 8.77 -5.94 -13.55
N PHE A 98 9.28 -6.73 -12.60
CA PHE A 98 10.20 -7.82 -12.91
C PHE A 98 9.55 -8.88 -13.80
N ARG A 99 8.32 -9.29 -13.46
CA ARG A 99 7.58 -10.27 -14.26
C ARG A 99 7.28 -9.75 -15.67
N ALA A 100 6.86 -8.48 -15.79
CA ALA A 100 6.58 -7.86 -17.08
C ALA A 100 7.84 -7.82 -17.97
N ARG A 101 8.99 -7.46 -17.40
CA ARG A 101 10.28 -7.46 -18.10
C ARG A 101 10.64 -8.86 -18.62
N ASP A 102 10.54 -9.88 -17.78
CA ASP A 102 10.90 -11.25 -18.16
C ASP A 102 10.01 -11.78 -19.30
N VAL A 103 8.70 -11.51 -19.25
CA VAL A 103 7.77 -11.89 -20.32
C VAL A 103 8.10 -11.15 -21.63
N SER A 104 8.39 -9.85 -21.57
CA SER A 104 8.76 -9.07 -22.76
C SER A 104 10.05 -9.58 -23.45
N GLY A 105 11.05 -9.98 -22.66
CA GLY A 105 12.31 -10.52 -23.19
C GLY A 105 12.12 -11.85 -23.92
N VAL A 106 11.22 -12.71 -23.41
CA VAL A 106 10.88 -13.98 -24.08
C VAL A 106 10.14 -13.75 -25.40
N VAL A 107 9.26 -12.74 -25.47
CA VAL A 107 8.54 -12.40 -26.71
C VAL A 107 9.50 -11.89 -27.78
N HIS A 108 10.42 -10.98 -27.43
CA HIS A 108 11.40 -10.45 -28.38
C HIS A 108 12.43 -11.49 -28.86
N ALA A 109 12.75 -12.49 -28.05
CA ALA A 109 13.66 -13.58 -28.45
C ALA A 109 13.03 -14.59 -29.43
N LYS A 110 11.69 -14.59 -29.57
CA LYS A 110 10.94 -15.50 -30.46
C LYS A 110 10.46 -14.85 -31.77
N ALA A 111 10.61 -13.54 -31.91
CA ALA A 111 10.27 -12.77 -33.10
C ALA A 111 11.48 -12.60 -34.02
#